data_AF-A0A1P8M7H5-F1
#
_entry.id   AF-A0A1P8M7H5-F1
#
_cell.length_a   1.000
_cell.length_b   1.000
_cell.length_c   1.000
_cell.angle_alpha   90.00
_cell.angle_beta   90.00
_cell.angle_gamma   90.00
#
_symmetry.space_group_name_H-M   'P 1'
#
loop_
_entity.id
_entity.type
_entity.pdbx_description
1 polymer ?
#
loop_
_entity_poly.entity_id
_entity_poly.type
_entity_poly.pdbx_seq_one_letter_code
_entity_poly.pdbx_strand_id
1 'polypeptide(L)'
;MSWYEIEEREHHPTPAEMRDSQDPSQGLNPFIPPFWTQQYEWEGLDRDAYQAWEQRLMPNFPQDAERRSLQALIPAWKSGIDTIIVLPYRGYFAHRLSHQHLVVSADTRNNEADYSRALRESTL
;
A
#
# COMPACT_ATOMS: atom_id res chain seq x y z
N MET A 1 26.18 -31.39 -7.01
CA MET A 1 24.73 -31.28 -6.77
C MET A 1 24.48 -29.94 -6.12
N SER A 2 24.06 -28.96 -6.91
CA SER A 2 23.77 -27.60 -6.46
C SER A 2 22.39 -27.59 -5.82
N TRP A 3 22.33 -27.42 -4.51
CA TRP A 3 21.06 -27.28 -3.76
C TRP A 3 20.51 -25.83 -3.81
N TYR A 4 21.08 -24.97 -4.67
CA TYR A 4 20.75 -23.55 -4.81
C TYR A 4 20.28 -23.14 -6.21
N GLU A 5 19.88 -24.08 -7.06
CA GLU A 5 19.06 -23.75 -8.24
C GLU A 5 17.60 -23.99 -7.87
N ILE A 6 17.09 -23.17 -6.95
CA ILE A 6 15.66 -22.88 -6.97
C ILE A 6 15.53 -21.94 -8.17
N GLU A 7 15.00 -22.43 -9.29
CA GLU A 7 14.39 -21.54 -10.26
C GLU A 7 13.28 -20.80 -9.49
N GLU A 8 13.60 -19.62 -8.94
CA GLU A 8 12.59 -18.68 -8.49
C GLU A 8 11.75 -18.39 -9.72
N ARG A 9 10.63 -19.10 -9.84
CA ARG A 9 9.54 -18.65 -10.67
C ARG A 9 9.08 -17.35 -10.02
N GLU A 10 9.62 -16.23 -10.48
CA GLU A 10 9.21 -14.87 -10.09
C GLU A 10 7.76 -14.65 -10.55
N HIS A 11 6.82 -15.31 -9.88
CA HIS A 11 5.41 -15.00 -9.98
C HIS A 11 5.12 -13.96 -8.92
N HIS A 12 5.10 -12.69 -9.33
CA HIS A 12 4.58 -11.62 -8.49
C HIS A 12 3.05 -11.72 -8.50
N PRO A 13 2.41 -12.07 -7.36
CA PRO A 13 0.96 -12.17 -7.32
C PRO A 13 0.35 -10.80 -7.61
N THR A 14 -0.60 -10.79 -8.53
CA THR A 14 -1.38 -9.60 -8.87
C THR A 14 -2.22 -9.15 -7.67
N PRO A 15 -2.64 -7.87 -7.62
CA PRO A 15 -3.55 -7.40 -6.57
C PRO A 15 -4.86 -8.19 -6.48
N ALA A 16 -5.33 -8.77 -7.60
CA ALA A 16 -6.50 -9.63 -7.62
C ALA A 16 -6.22 -10.97 -6.93
N GLU A 17 -5.12 -11.65 -7.28
CA GLU A 17 -4.69 -12.90 -6.62
C GLU A 17 -4.41 -12.69 -5.12
N MET A 18 -3.83 -11.55 -4.75
CA MET A 18 -3.63 -11.16 -3.35
C MET A 18 -4.96 -10.95 -2.61
N ARG A 19 -6.00 -10.47 -3.27
CA ARG A 19 -7.33 -10.28 -2.66
C ARG A 19 -8.09 -11.60 -2.54
N ASP A 20 -8.03 -12.44 -3.56
CA ASP A 20 -8.70 -13.75 -3.55
C ASP A 20 -8.07 -14.68 -2.50
N SER A 21 -6.75 -14.60 -2.29
CA SER A 21 -6.06 -15.35 -1.22
C SER A 21 -6.38 -14.89 0.20
N GLN A 22 -7.08 -13.76 0.40
CA GLN A 22 -7.58 -13.37 1.72
C GLN A 22 -8.87 -14.09 2.09
N ASP A 23 -9.57 -14.70 1.12
CA ASP A 23 -10.78 -15.47 1.37
C ASP A 23 -10.40 -16.84 1.98
N PRO A 24 -10.85 -17.15 3.22
CA PRO A 24 -10.54 -18.42 3.86
C PRO A 24 -11.11 -19.64 3.12
N SER A 25 -12.09 -19.47 2.22
CA SER A 25 -12.67 -20.55 1.42
C SER A 25 -11.84 -20.95 0.19
N GLN A 26 -10.87 -20.13 -0.23
CA GLN A 26 -10.10 -20.34 -1.46
C GLN A 26 -8.91 -21.32 -1.30
N GLY A 27 -8.65 -21.80 -0.08
CA GLY A 27 -7.54 -22.72 0.21
C GLY A 27 -6.16 -22.05 0.15
N LEU A 28 -5.10 -22.81 0.46
CA LEU A 28 -3.73 -22.30 0.49
C LEU A 28 -3.17 -22.12 -0.92
N ASN A 29 -2.63 -20.94 -1.22
CA ASN A 29 -1.94 -20.67 -2.48
C ASN A 29 -0.43 -20.91 -2.31
N PRO A 30 0.23 -21.74 -3.14
CA PRO A 30 1.65 -22.06 -2.99
C PRO A 30 2.60 -20.87 -3.24
N PHE A 31 2.12 -19.79 -3.86
CA PHE A 31 2.90 -18.58 -4.14
C PHE A 31 2.58 -17.40 -3.20
N ILE A 32 1.56 -17.55 -2.35
CA ILE A 32 1.15 -16.49 -1.41
C ILE A 32 1.21 -17.09 0.00
N PRO A 33 2.04 -16.54 0.91
CA PRO A 33 2.10 -17.03 2.28
C PRO A 33 0.70 -17.05 2.89
N PRO A 34 0.28 -18.15 3.52
CA PRO A 34 -1.05 -18.22 4.08
C PRO A 34 -1.18 -17.21 5.22
N PHE A 35 -2.31 -16.50 5.23
CA PHE A 35 -2.63 -15.65 6.36
C PHE A 35 -2.83 -16.53 7.59
N TRP A 36 -2.31 -16.09 8.75
CA TRP A 36 -2.51 -16.80 10.03
C TRP A 36 -3.97 -17.21 10.24
N THR A 37 -4.87 -16.30 9.89
CA THR A 37 -6.32 -16.46 10.02
C THR A 37 -6.93 -17.51 9.11
N GLN A 38 -6.27 -17.95 8.04
CA GLN A 38 -6.76 -19.04 7.20
C GLN A 38 -6.60 -20.40 7.89
N GLN A 39 -5.55 -20.58 8.69
CA GLN A 39 -5.28 -21.85 9.35
C GLN A 39 -5.78 -21.90 10.80
N TYR A 40 -5.74 -20.75 11.50
CA TYR A 40 -5.99 -20.68 12.94
C TYR A 40 -7.15 -19.74 13.29
N GLU A 41 -7.85 -19.19 12.31
CA GLU A 41 -8.86 -18.14 12.50
C GLU A 41 -8.32 -17.02 13.42
N TRP A 42 -8.95 -16.81 14.57
CA TRP A 42 -8.54 -15.83 15.58
C TRP A 42 -7.89 -16.47 16.80
N GLU A 43 -7.62 -17.78 16.78
CA GLU A 43 -6.98 -18.46 17.87
C GLU A 43 -5.57 -17.89 18.10
N GLY A 44 -5.26 -17.57 19.36
CA GLY A 44 -3.99 -16.94 19.75
C GLY A 44 -3.87 -15.44 19.46
N LEU A 45 -4.89 -14.81 18.86
CA LEU A 45 -4.95 -13.37 18.61
C LEU A 45 -6.02 -12.71 19.49
N ASP A 46 -5.62 -11.70 20.27
CA ASP A 46 -6.57 -10.80 20.92
C ASP A 46 -7.21 -9.92 19.84
N ARG A 47 -8.46 -10.23 19.50
CA ARG A 47 -9.21 -9.56 18.44
C ARG A 47 -9.45 -8.09 18.73
N ASP A 48 -9.71 -7.73 19.99
CA ASP A 48 -9.98 -6.35 20.37
C ASP A 48 -8.69 -5.52 20.31
N ALA A 49 -7.57 -6.07 20.79
CA ALA A 49 -6.28 -5.43 20.68
C ALA A 49 -5.83 -5.26 19.21
N TYR A 50 -6.05 -6.28 18.37
CA TYR A 50 -5.76 -6.22 16.94
C TYR A 50 -6.59 -5.15 16.24
N GLN A 51 -7.91 -5.13 16.46
CA GLN A 51 -8.80 -4.12 15.89
C GLN A 51 -8.42 -2.72 16.36
N ALA A 52 -8.11 -2.53 17.65
CA ALA A 52 -7.67 -1.25 18.18
C ALA A 52 -6.35 -0.77 17.54
N TRP A 53 -5.43 -1.70 17.24
CA TRP A 53 -4.20 -1.40 16.52
C TRP A 53 -4.46 -1.04 15.04
N GLU A 54 -5.27 -1.83 14.34
CA GLU A 54 -5.64 -1.58 12.93
C GLU A 54 -6.32 -0.22 12.76
N GLN A 55 -7.26 0.12 13.64
CA GLN A 55 -7.95 1.42 13.63
C GLN A 55 -6.99 2.60 13.82
N ARG A 56 -5.87 2.43 14.55
CA ARG A 56 -4.85 3.47 14.69
C ARG A 56 -4.01 3.65 13.43
N LEU A 57 -3.92 2.62 12.58
CA LEU A 57 -3.18 2.66 11.33
C LEU A 57 -4.01 3.18 10.17
N MET A 58 -5.34 3.14 10.26
CA MET A 58 -6.23 3.67 9.21
C MET A 58 -6.07 5.20 9.10
N PRO A 59 -5.43 5.71 8.04
CA PRO A 59 -5.29 7.14 7.86
C PRO A 59 -6.66 7.78 7.56
N ASN A 60 -6.98 8.88 8.25
CA ASN A 60 -8.14 9.69 7.89
C ASN A 60 -7.78 10.61 6.72
N PHE A 61 -8.50 10.51 5.60
CA PHE A 61 -8.26 11.34 4.43
C PHE A 61 -9.33 12.44 4.30
N PRO A 62 -8.94 13.72 4.28
CA PRO A 62 -9.85 14.79 3.89
C PRO A 62 -10.34 14.53 2.45
N GLN A 63 -11.66 14.62 2.22
CA GLN A 63 -12.26 14.39 0.89
C GLN A 63 -11.79 15.39 -0.18
N ASP A 64 -11.11 16.45 0.22
CA ASP A 64 -10.67 17.56 -0.61
C ASP A 64 -9.14 17.64 -0.78
N ALA A 65 -8.36 16.66 -0.28
CA ALA A 65 -6.90 16.69 -0.36
C ALA A 65 -6.39 16.86 -1.81
N GLU A 66 -6.95 16.12 -2.77
CA GLU A 66 -6.65 16.26 -4.20
C GLU A 66 -7.07 17.60 -4.77
N ARG A 67 -8.22 18.11 -4.33
CA ARG A 67 -8.78 19.37 -4.81
C ARG A 67 -7.91 20.56 -4.42
N ARG A 68 -7.33 20.52 -3.20
CA ARG A 68 -6.41 21.55 -2.71
C ARG A 68 -5.08 21.54 -3.47
N SER A 69 -4.57 20.35 -3.84
CA SER A 69 -3.29 20.19 -4.54
C SER A 69 -3.40 20.07 -6.07
N LEU A 70 -4.51 20.49 -6.69
CA LEU A 70 -4.76 20.30 -8.13
C LEU A 70 -3.62 20.79 -9.03
N GLN A 71 -3.01 21.93 -8.68
CA GLN A 71 -1.92 22.53 -9.48
C GLN A 71 -0.69 21.62 -9.55
N ALA A 72 -0.42 20.82 -8.52
CA ALA A 72 0.67 19.84 -8.50
C ALA A 72 0.21 18.45 -8.99
N LEU A 73 -1.06 18.10 -8.76
CA LEU A 73 -1.61 16.80 -9.13
C LEU A 73 -1.76 16.64 -10.65
N ILE A 74 -2.25 17.67 -11.35
CA ILE A 74 -2.46 17.61 -12.80
C ILE A 74 -1.15 17.32 -13.55
N PRO A 75 -0.01 18.01 -13.28
CA PRO A 75 1.27 17.66 -13.89
C PRO A 75 1.73 16.23 -13.56
N ALA A 76 1.61 15.80 -12.29
CA ALA A 76 2.02 14.45 -11.88
C ALA A 76 1.21 13.35 -12.61
N TRP A 77 -0.09 13.57 -12.79
CA TRP A 77 -0.94 12.70 -13.61
C TRP A 77 -0.51 12.69 -15.08
N LYS A 78 -0.20 13.86 -15.65
CA LYS A 78 0.31 13.95 -17.03
C LYS A 78 1.68 13.27 -17.19
N SER A 79 2.50 13.23 -16.14
CA SER A 79 3.75 12.46 -16.12
C SER A 79 3.56 10.99 -15.78
N GLY A 80 2.32 10.51 -15.73
CA GLY A 80 1.98 9.10 -15.65
C GLY A 80 1.67 8.55 -14.27
N ILE A 81 1.73 9.36 -13.19
CA ILE A 81 1.29 8.93 -11.87
C ILE A 81 -0.23 8.77 -11.89
N ASP A 82 -0.75 7.56 -11.68
CA ASP A 82 -2.18 7.27 -11.60
C ASP A 82 -2.60 6.76 -10.21
N THR A 83 -1.63 6.32 -9.40
CA THR A 83 -1.87 5.65 -8.13
C THR A 83 -1.04 6.26 -7.01
N ILE A 84 -1.71 6.70 -5.95
CA ILE A 84 -1.09 7.18 -4.71
C ILE A 84 -1.27 6.13 -3.63
N ILE A 85 -0.16 5.55 -3.18
CA ILE A 85 -0.13 4.56 -2.09
C ILE A 85 0.16 5.30 -0.79
N VAL A 86 -0.68 5.12 0.22
CA VAL A 86 -0.52 5.78 1.51
C VAL A 86 -0.11 4.77 2.55
N LEU A 87 1.01 5.03 3.21
CA LEU A 87 1.47 4.24 4.35
C LEU A 87 1.25 5.01 5.66
N PRO A 88 0.97 4.30 6.78
CA PRO A 88 0.71 4.92 8.08
C PRO A 88 2.01 5.36 8.78
N TYR A 89 2.92 5.97 8.03
CA TYR A 89 4.15 6.54 8.56
C TYR A 89 3.89 7.92 9.16
N ARG A 90 4.66 8.25 10.19
CA ARG A 90 4.66 9.59 10.79
C ARG A 90 5.65 10.49 10.07
N GLY A 91 5.30 11.77 10.00
CA GLY A 91 6.11 12.81 9.37
C GLY A 91 6.13 12.72 7.84
N TYR A 92 6.98 13.55 7.24
CA TYR A 92 7.10 13.60 5.78
C TYR A 92 7.70 12.32 5.21
N PHE A 93 6.99 11.67 4.29
CA PHE A 93 7.53 10.60 3.47
C PHE A 93 6.94 10.69 2.07
N ALA A 94 7.82 10.64 1.06
CA ALA A 94 7.45 10.57 -0.34
C ALA A 94 8.50 9.76 -1.10
N HIS A 95 8.06 8.77 -1.87
CA HIS A 95 8.93 7.93 -2.68
C HIS A 95 8.22 7.47 -3.95
N ARG A 96 8.80 7.76 -5.11
CA ARG A 96 8.29 7.27 -6.40
C ARG A 96 8.71 5.81 -6.57
N LEU A 97 7.74 4.90 -6.47
CA LEU A 97 7.98 3.46 -6.59
C LEU A 97 8.07 3.02 -8.04
N SER A 98 7.24 3.60 -8.92
CA SER A 98 7.32 3.37 -10.37
C SER A 98 6.85 4.59 -11.15
N HIS A 99 6.81 4.48 -12.48
CA HIS A 99 6.25 5.53 -13.34
C HIS A 99 4.81 5.91 -12.94
N GLN A 100 4.03 4.94 -12.45
CA GLN A 100 2.61 5.06 -12.12
C GLN A 100 2.33 5.28 -10.63
N HIS A 101 3.26 4.87 -9.75
CA HIS A 101 3.00 4.78 -8.32
C HIS A 101 3.86 5.76 -7.52
N LEU A 102 3.19 6.59 -6.72
CA LEU A 102 3.82 7.44 -5.71
C LEU A 102 3.39 6.96 -4.32
N VAL A 103 4.37 6.64 -3.47
CA VAL A 103 4.14 6.27 -2.07
C VAL A 103 4.32 7.51 -1.20
N VAL A 104 3.37 7.78 -0.30
CA VAL A 104 3.43 8.89 0.65
C VAL A 104 3.03 8.43 2.05
N SER A 105 3.43 9.17 3.08
CA SER A 105 2.83 9.01 4.41
C SER A 105 1.44 9.61 4.48
N ALA A 106 0.66 9.17 5.47
CA ALA A 106 -0.61 9.79 5.83
C ALA A 106 -0.45 11.29 6.15
N ASP A 107 0.60 11.64 6.90
CA ASP A 107 0.90 13.03 7.27
C ASP A 107 1.22 13.88 6.03
N THR A 108 2.04 13.37 5.10
CA THR A 108 2.35 14.05 3.82
C THR A 108 1.09 14.27 3.00
N ARG A 109 0.20 13.28 2.91
CA ARG A 109 -1.01 13.39 2.09
C ARG A 109 -2.05 14.35 2.67
N ASN A 110 -2.14 14.43 3.98
CA ASN A 110 -3.12 15.27 4.66
C ASN A 110 -2.70 16.76 4.71
N ASN A 111 -1.40 17.03 4.59
CA ASN A 111 -0.86 18.39 4.49
C ASN A 111 -0.76 18.82 3.02
N GLU A 112 -1.46 19.89 2.63
CA GLU A 112 -1.47 20.38 1.26
C GLU A 112 -0.08 20.76 0.73
N ALA A 113 0.75 21.41 1.55
CA ALA A 113 2.07 21.88 1.13
C ALA A 113 3.02 20.70 0.88
N ASP A 114 3.01 19.72 1.79
CA ASP A 114 3.81 18.51 1.68
C ASP A 114 3.34 17.60 0.54
N TYR A 115 2.03 17.45 0.36
CA TYR A 115 1.48 16.66 -0.73
C TYR A 115 1.81 17.30 -2.09
N SER A 116 1.65 18.61 -2.22
CA SER A 116 2.00 19.35 -3.43
C SER A 116 3.51 19.32 -3.72
N ARG A 117 4.34 19.24 -2.68
CA ARG A 117 5.78 19.02 -2.81
C ARG A 117 6.09 17.62 -3.36
N ALA A 118 5.53 16.58 -2.74
CA ALA A 118 5.72 15.19 -3.17
C ALA A 118 5.32 14.96 -4.64
N LEU A 119 4.18 15.52 -5.07
CA LEU A 119 3.71 15.42 -6.45
C LEU A 119 4.68 16.08 -7.45
N ARG A 120 5.22 17.26 -7.12
CA ARG A 120 6.21 17.94 -7.98
C ARG A 120 7.52 17.16 -8.07
N GLU A 121 8.01 16.66 -6.95
CA GLU A 121 9.23 15.84 -6.90
C GLU A 121 9.06 14.53 -7.69
N SER A 122 7.84 14.00 -7.79
CA SER A 122 7.53 12.81 -8.59
C SER A 122 7.42 13.04 -10.10
N THR A 123 7.46 14.30 -10.57
CA THR A 123 7.33 14.65 -11.99
C THR A 123 8.69 14.70 -12.72
N LEU A 124 9.79 14.74 -11.96
CA LEU A 124 11.18 14.67 -12.46
C LEU A 124 11.51 13.27 -13.00
#